data_AF-A0A2H6G3T1-F1
#
_entry.id   AF-A0A2H6G3T1-F1
#
_cell.length_a   1.000
_cell.length_b   1.000
_cell.length_c   1.000
_cell.angle_alpha   90.00
_cell.angle_beta   90.00
_cell.angle_gamma   90.00
#
_symmetry.space_group_name_H-M   'P 1'
#
loop_
_entity.id
_entity.type
_entity.pdbx_description
1 polymer ?
#
loop_
_entity_poly.entity_id
_entity_poly.type
_entity_poly.pdbx_seq_one_letter_code
_entity_poly.pdbx_strand_id
1 'polypeptide(L)'
;MKEIEIHTESAPDDYHAAQQIADEIAEKELGEFMLLSWYDKDRDFEAPQHSSECHLDSAIPGYVDYGHNHGAILKIDIDYGRFVYFYRGLDDTQDNEHIFDI
;
A
#
# COMPACT_ATOMS: atom_id res chain seq x y z
N MET A 1 -9.07 6.65 1.75
CA MET A 1 -7.88 5.93 2.21
C MET A 1 -7.04 6.89 3.05
N LYS A 2 -6.52 6.47 4.20
CA LYS A 2 -5.57 7.26 5.00
C LYS A 2 -4.21 7.24 4.33
N GLU A 3 -3.48 8.35 4.38
CA GLU A 3 -2.11 8.46 3.84
C GLU A 3 -1.16 8.94 4.94
N ILE A 4 0.01 8.30 5.03
CA ILE A 4 1.09 8.68 5.94
C ILE A 4 2.34 8.89 5.09
N GLU A 5 2.93 10.08 5.19
CA GLU A 5 4.18 10.42 4.52
C GLU A 5 5.31 10.48 5.55
N ILE A 6 6.41 9.79 5.25
CA ILE A 6 7.57 9.68 6.13
C ILE A 6 8.78 10.23 5.42
N HIS A 7 9.47 11.12 6.13
CA HIS A 7 10.72 11.70 5.68
C HIS A 7 11.77 11.33 6.72
N THR A 8 12.68 10.47 6.33
CA THR A 8 13.69 9.95 7.24
C THR A 8 14.93 10.84 7.20
N GLU A 9 15.55 11.10 8.37
CA GLU A 9 16.84 11.82 8.41
C GLU A 9 17.98 10.97 7.82
N SER A 10 17.86 9.66 7.97
CA SER A 10 18.68 8.65 7.30
C SER A 10 17.75 7.76 6.49
N ALA A 11 17.87 7.86 5.16
CA ALA A 11 17.07 7.07 4.23
C ALA A 11 17.25 5.56 4.48
N PRO A 12 16.19 4.74 4.34
CA PRO A 12 16.35 3.30 4.34
C PRO A 12 17.28 2.88 3.19
N ASP A 13 18.11 1.87 3.47
CA ASP A 13 19.13 1.40 2.55
C ASP A 13 18.51 0.77 1.30
N ASP A 14 17.42 0.03 1.46
CA ASP A 14 16.72 -0.67 0.39
C ASP A 14 15.22 -0.87 0.67
N TYR A 15 14.55 -1.52 -0.28
CA TYR A 15 13.14 -1.91 -0.20
C TYR A 15 12.79 -2.69 1.07
N HIS A 16 13.63 -3.61 1.55
CA HIS A 16 13.28 -4.41 2.73
C HIS A 16 13.31 -3.55 3.99
N ALA A 17 14.30 -2.68 4.12
CA ALA A 17 14.35 -1.73 5.22
C ALA A 17 13.14 -0.78 5.20
N ALA A 18 12.77 -0.28 4.01
CA ALA A 18 11.59 0.56 3.85
C ALA A 18 10.28 -0.19 4.16
N GLN A 19 10.14 -1.44 3.73
CA GLN A 19 8.96 -2.26 4.00
C GLN A 19 8.82 -2.56 5.50
N GLN A 20 9.92 -2.82 6.21
CA GLN A 20 9.87 -3.02 7.66
C GLN A 20 9.33 -1.79 8.39
N ILE A 21 9.78 -0.59 8.02
CA ILE A 21 9.25 0.67 8.58
C ILE A 21 7.76 0.81 8.29
N ALA A 22 7.33 0.52 7.05
CA ALA A 22 5.94 0.62 6.65
C ALA A 22 5.06 -0.42 7.37
N ASP A 23 5.52 -1.67 7.50
CA ASP A 23 4.82 -2.75 8.18
C ASP A 23 4.63 -2.45 9.68
N GLU A 24 5.65 -1.90 10.35
CA GLU A 24 5.54 -1.47 11.76
C GLU A 24 4.50 -0.35 11.97
N ILE A 25 4.32 0.51 10.97
CA ILE A 25 3.32 1.58 11.02
C ILE A 25 1.94 1.02 10.70
N ALA A 26 1.84 0.15 9.70
CA ALA A 26 0.59 -0.54 9.37
C ALA A 26 0.08 -1.35 10.57
N GLU A 27 0.95 -2.06 11.28
CA GLU A 27 0.58 -2.79 12.51
C GLU A 27 -0.01 -1.86 13.58
N LYS A 28 0.63 -0.71 13.83
CA LYS A 28 0.16 0.27 14.83
C LYS A 28 -1.17 0.91 14.44
N GLU A 29 -1.40 1.09 13.14
CA GLU A 29 -2.58 1.78 12.61
C GLU A 29 -3.77 0.84 12.40
N LEU A 30 -3.52 -0.41 12.03
CA LEU A 30 -4.54 -1.35 11.55
C LEU A 30 -4.65 -2.61 12.40
N GLY A 31 -3.70 -2.89 13.29
CA GLY A 31 -3.61 -4.19 13.94
C GLY A 31 -3.17 -5.25 12.94
N GLU A 32 -4.05 -6.22 12.65
CA GLU A 32 -3.79 -7.19 11.59
C GLU A 32 -3.94 -6.53 10.21
N PHE A 33 -2.97 -6.75 9.33
CA PHE A 33 -2.95 -6.12 8.02
C PHE A 33 -2.49 -7.07 6.90
N MET A 34 -2.78 -6.66 5.68
CA MET A 34 -2.29 -7.27 4.45
C MET A 34 -1.71 -6.19 3.55
N LEU A 35 -0.47 -6.37 3.09
CA LEU A 35 0.13 -5.56 2.02
C LEU A 35 -0.47 -5.98 0.67
N LEU A 36 -1.07 -5.04 -0.05
CA LEU A 36 -1.76 -5.28 -1.32
C LEU A 36 -0.90 -4.93 -2.54
N SER A 37 -0.25 -3.76 -2.52
CA SER A 37 0.60 -3.29 -3.60
C SER A 37 1.72 -2.40 -3.08
N TRP A 38 2.79 -2.32 -3.87
CA TRP A 38 3.96 -1.50 -3.55
C TRP A 38 4.71 -1.02 -4.78
N TYR A 39 5.53 0.01 -4.59
CA TYR A 39 6.47 0.55 -5.56
C TYR A 39 7.84 0.83 -4.92
N ASP A 40 8.91 0.44 -5.63
CA ASP A 40 10.31 0.74 -5.35
C ASP A 40 10.89 1.54 -6.51
N LYS A 41 11.12 2.83 -6.26
CA LYS A 41 11.64 3.77 -7.27
C LYS A 41 13.09 3.53 -7.64
N ASP A 42 13.90 2.99 -6.72
CA ASP A 42 15.34 2.80 -6.97
C ASP A 42 15.57 1.74 -8.05
N ARG A 43 14.69 0.74 -8.09
CA ARG A 43 14.71 -0.35 -9.08
C ARG A 43 13.69 -0.17 -10.19
N ASP A 44 12.77 0.78 -10.02
CA ASP A 44 11.58 0.99 -10.84
C ASP A 44 10.70 -0.26 -10.92
N PHE A 45 10.51 -0.91 -9.77
CA PHE A 45 9.77 -2.17 -9.64
C PHE A 45 8.48 -1.95 -8.84
N GLU A 46 7.45 -2.70 -9.19
CA GLU A 46 6.16 -2.69 -8.52
C GLU A 46 5.62 -4.10 -8.31
N ALA A 47 4.73 -4.24 -7.33
CA ALA A 47 3.83 -5.38 -7.26
C ALA A 47 2.38 -4.92 -7.07
N PRO A 48 1.41 -5.60 -7.72
CA PRO A 48 1.59 -6.66 -8.72
C PRO A 48 2.35 -6.18 -9.98
N GLN A 49 3.22 -7.04 -10.55
CA GLN A 49 4.07 -6.68 -11.68
C GLN A 49 3.27 -6.33 -12.94
N HIS A 50 3.78 -5.37 -13.71
CA HIS A 50 3.22 -4.88 -14.99
C HIS A 50 1.79 -4.32 -14.88
N SER A 51 1.32 -4.00 -13.67
CA SER A 51 0.02 -3.35 -13.49
C SER A 51 -0.01 -2.00 -14.22
N SER A 52 1.13 -1.30 -14.25
CA SER A 52 1.29 -0.03 -14.98
C SER A 52 1.34 -0.20 -16.51
N GLU A 53 1.81 -1.34 -17.04
CA GLU A 53 1.92 -1.57 -18.49
C GLU A 53 0.58 -1.90 -19.17
N CYS A 54 -0.38 -2.49 -18.44
CA CYS A 54 -1.74 -2.67 -18.96
C CYS A 54 -2.50 -1.32 -19.09
N HIS A 55 -1.90 -0.26 -18.54
CA HIS A 55 -2.43 1.09 -18.37
C HIS A 55 -1.56 2.13 -19.09
N LEU A 56 -0.97 1.81 -20.25
CA LEU A 56 -0.09 2.70 -21.03
C LEU A 56 -0.67 4.11 -21.34
N ASP A 57 -1.99 4.28 -21.26
CA ASP A 57 -2.71 5.57 -21.40
C ASP A 57 -3.41 6.05 -20.10
N SER A 58 -3.18 5.40 -18.96
CA SER A 58 -3.77 5.79 -17.68
C SER A 58 -2.91 6.82 -16.96
N ALA A 59 -3.55 7.87 -16.45
CA ALA A 59 -2.89 8.87 -15.62
C ALA A 59 -2.48 8.34 -14.22
N ILE A 60 -2.94 7.15 -13.84
CA ILE A 60 -2.73 6.54 -12.52
C ILE A 60 -1.80 5.33 -12.66
N PRO A 61 -0.67 5.27 -11.94
CA PRO A 61 0.20 4.09 -11.91
C PRO A 61 -0.53 2.84 -11.43
N GLY A 62 -0.18 1.68 -11.99
CA GLY A 62 -0.91 0.43 -11.76
C GLY A 62 -0.89 -0.06 -10.32
N TYR A 63 0.23 0.10 -9.59
CA TYR A 63 0.29 -0.23 -8.16
C TYR A 63 -0.66 0.62 -7.31
N VAL A 64 -0.89 1.88 -7.70
CA VAL A 64 -1.83 2.79 -7.02
C VAL A 64 -3.27 2.36 -7.28
N ASP A 65 -3.59 2.11 -8.56
CA ASP A 65 -4.92 1.66 -8.97
C ASP A 65 -5.27 0.32 -8.32
N TYR A 66 -4.32 -0.62 -8.28
CA TYR A 66 -4.50 -1.91 -7.64
C TYR A 66 -4.86 -1.77 -6.16
N GLY A 67 -4.06 -1.01 -5.39
CA GLY A 67 -4.32 -0.79 -3.96
C GLY A 67 -5.70 -0.18 -3.74
N HIS A 68 -6.07 0.84 -4.51
CA HIS A 68 -7.37 1.50 -4.40
C HIS A 68 -8.55 0.54 -4.67
N ASN A 69 -8.48 -0.23 -5.76
CA ASN A 69 -9.57 -1.12 -6.18
C ASN A 69 -9.66 -2.42 -5.36
N HIS A 70 -8.63 -2.78 -4.59
CA HIS A 70 -8.60 -4.01 -3.78
C HIS A 70 -8.77 -3.76 -2.27
N GLY A 71 -9.23 -2.56 -1.90
CA GLY A 71 -9.64 -2.25 -0.53
C GLY A 71 -8.49 -1.81 0.38
N ALA A 72 -7.44 -1.20 -0.18
CA ALA A 72 -6.45 -0.51 0.65
C ALA A 72 -7.12 0.63 1.42
N ILE A 73 -6.90 0.64 2.73
CA ILE A 73 -7.39 1.69 3.63
C ILE A 73 -6.26 2.58 4.16
N LEU A 74 -5.01 2.14 4.00
CA LEU A 74 -3.81 2.88 4.37
C LEU A 74 -2.78 2.87 3.23
N LYS A 75 -2.23 4.03 2.89
CA LYS A 75 -1.04 4.19 2.07
C LYS A 75 0.08 4.77 2.92
N ILE A 76 1.29 4.22 2.77
CA ILE A 76 2.51 4.74 3.38
C ILE A 76 3.47 5.14 2.25
N ASP A 77 3.89 6.40 2.26
CA ASP A 77 4.85 6.98 1.32
C ASP A 77 6.14 7.31 2.09
N ILE A 78 7.26 6.77 1.66
CA ILE A 78 8.57 6.98 2.27
C ILE A 78 9.48 7.72 1.29
N ASP A 79 10.07 8.81 1.78
CA ASP A 79 11.04 9.66 1.10
C ASP A 79 10.55 10.14 -0.29
N TYR A 80 9.37 10.78 -0.31
CA TYR A 80 8.80 11.43 -1.49
C TYR A 80 8.58 10.47 -2.68
N GLY A 81 7.93 9.35 -2.41
CA GLY A 81 7.59 8.32 -3.39
C GLY A 81 8.76 7.44 -3.79
N ARG A 82 9.84 7.41 -3.00
CA ARG A 82 10.94 6.45 -3.21
C ARG A 82 10.47 5.03 -2.93
N PHE A 83 9.70 4.85 -1.86
CA PHE A 83 8.98 3.61 -1.58
C PHE A 83 7.54 3.91 -1.23
N VAL A 84 6.60 3.20 -1.84
CA VAL A 84 5.16 3.38 -1.59
C VAL A 84 4.52 2.04 -1.32
N TYR A 85 3.67 1.95 -0.28
CA TYR A 85 3.03 0.72 0.17
C TYR A 85 1.54 0.96 0.43
N PHE A 86 0.70 0.00 0.03
CA PHE A 86 -0.75 0.04 0.21
C PHE A 86 -1.22 -1.15 1.05
N TYR A 87 -1.92 -0.88 2.14
CA TYR A 87 -2.36 -1.87 3.11
C TYR A 87 -3.87 -1.90 3.27
N ARG A 88 -4.38 -3.10 3.49
CA ARG A 88 -5.74 -3.37 3.97
C ARG A 88 -5.69 -3.87 5.42
N GLY A 89 -6.53 -3.33 6.28
CA GLY A 89 -6.76 -3.88 7.62
C GLY A 89 -7.60 -5.15 7.54
N LEU A 90 -7.26 -6.14 8.36
CA LEU A 90 -7.96 -7.44 8.43
C LEU A 90 -8.93 -7.52 9.61
N ASP A 91 -8.97 -6.52 10.49
CA ASP A 91 -9.94 -6.47 11.59
C ASP A 91 -11.38 -6.47 11.04
N ASP A 92 -12.00 -7.64 11.18
CA ASP A 92 -13.25 -8.08 10.59
C ASP A 92 -14.45 -7.46 11.31
N THR A 93 -14.84 -6.25 10.91
CA THR A 93 -16.15 -5.67 11.27
C THR A 93 -16.95 -5.18 10.05
N GLN A 94 -16.57 -5.59 8.84
CA GLN A 94 -17.24 -5.17 7.60
C GLN A 94 -17.67 -6.36 6.73
N ASP A 95 -18.05 -7.50 7.32
CA ASP A 95 -18.64 -8.63 6.58
C ASP A 95 -19.98 -9.17 7.16
N ASN A 96 -20.68 -8.41 8.03
CA ASN A 96 -21.96 -8.89 8.60
C ASN A 96 -23.08 -7.83 8.64
N GLU A 97 -23.47 -7.26 7.49
CA GLU A 97 -24.75 -6.53 7.41
C GLU A 97 -25.68 -6.89 6.23
N HIS A 98 -25.46 -8.03 5.54
CA HIS A 98 -26.39 -8.48 4.48
C HIS A 98 -26.83 -9.96 4.49
N ILE A 99 -26.69 -10.68 5.60
CA ILE A 99 -27.26 -12.04 5.72
C ILE A 99 -28.22 -12.15 6.91
N PHE A 100 -29.11 -11.17 7.09
CA PHE A 100 -30.38 -11.35 7.81
C PHE A 100 -31.41 -10.34 7.30
N ASP A 101 -31.71 -10.38 6.00
CA ASP A 101 -32.98 -9.88 5.49
C ASP A 101 -33.66 -11.00 4.69
N ILE A 102 -34.67 -11.58 5.36
CA ILE A 102 -35.79 -12.43 4.87
C ILE A 102 -35.48 -13.92 4.62
#